data_AF-A0A9W8L095-F1
#
_entry.id   AF-A0A9W8L095-F1
#
_cell.length_a   1.000
_cell.length_b   1.000
_cell.length_c   1.000
_cell.angle_alpha   90.00
_cell.angle_beta   90.00
_cell.angle_gamma   90.00
#
_symmetry.space_group_name_H-M   'P 1'
#
loop_
_entity.id
_entity.type
_entity.pdbx_description
1 polymer ?
#
loop_
_entity_poly.entity_id
_entity_poly.type
_entity_poly.pdbx_seq_one_letter_code
_entity_poly.pdbx_strand_id
1 'polypeptide(L)'
;MFVPQLQGNHAAQLGMQFAGSAMNAMQENVQQNVGRYVSMSQLKHYFDVSNMYVLSKLKMLVFPWLQRNWHRHAERDATGQVVGFKAPRDDTNSPDLYIPVMALVTYVIVIGLIVGRLGVFRPEDLGYTASSALGILVFEVLLVKMFCYLLNVGAELLLLDILACSGYKFVSTIFVVLLKPWAPWWLTWSAFFYFGFALAFYMIRSLRHAVIPEPSSVTGINIHRKRRIHFLFVIAMMQFFYIWILIQYKTSSK
;
A
#
# COMPACT_ATOMS: atom_id res chain seq x y z
N MET A 1 33.46 -19.71 -54.25
CA MET A 1 33.14 -20.85 -53.38
C MET A 1 32.66 -20.28 -52.04
N PHE A 2 31.35 -20.05 -51.88
CA PHE A 2 30.74 -19.60 -50.61
C PHE A 2 29.53 -20.51 -50.37
N VAL A 3 29.58 -21.30 -49.30
CA VAL A 3 28.59 -22.34 -48.98
C VAL A 3 27.50 -21.73 -48.08
N PRO A 4 26.19 -21.90 -48.39
CA PRO A 4 25.10 -21.49 -47.53
C PRO A 4 24.70 -22.65 -46.59
N GLN A 5 24.78 -22.49 -45.27
CA GLN A 5 24.23 -23.45 -44.30
C GLN A 5 23.63 -22.78 -43.05
N LEU A 6 22.54 -22.02 -43.24
CA LEU A 6 21.61 -21.67 -42.17
C LEU A 6 20.21 -22.28 -42.39
N GLN A 7 20.10 -23.31 -43.24
CA GLN A 7 18.83 -23.91 -43.68
C GLN A 7 18.59 -25.32 -43.11
N GLY A 8 19.20 -25.69 -41.98
CA GLY A 8 19.29 -27.09 -41.55
C GLY A 8 18.97 -27.45 -40.10
N ASN A 9 18.66 -26.51 -39.20
CA ASN A 9 18.37 -26.89 -37.81
C ASN A 9 16.87 -27.10 -37.59
N HIS A 10 16.36 -28.28 -38.00
CA HIS A 10 15.06 -28.80 -37.57
C HIS A 10 14.87 -28.71 -36.04
N ALA A 11 15.96 -28.88 -35.28
CA ALA A 11 15.99 -28.71 -33.83
C ALA A 11 15.72 -27.27 -33.35
N ALA A 12 16.13 -26.24 -34.12
CA ALA A 12 15.86 -24.84 -33.78
C ALA A 12 14.40 -24.47 -34.08
N GLN A 13 13.82 -25.01 -35.15
CA GLN A 13 12.41 -24.79 -35.51
C GLN A 13 11.46 -25.54 -34.56
N LEU A 14 11.79 -26.78 -34.20
CA LEU A 14 11.13 -27.52 -33.13
C LEU A 14 11.32 -26.82 -31.78
N GLY A 15 12.52 -26.34 -31.47
CA GLY A 15 12.80 -25.57 -30.26
C GLY A 15 11.97 -24.28 -30.16
N MET A 16 11.77 -23.55 -31.26
CA MET A 16 10.90 -22.36 -31.28
C MET A 16 9.42 -22.71 -31.14
N GLN A 17 8.94 -23.81 -31.73
CA GLN A 17 7.55 -24.24 -31.56
C GLN A 17 7.28 -24.76 -30.14
N PHE A 18 8.21 -25.52 -29.56
CA PHE A 18 8.14 -25.96 -28.16
C PHE A 18 8.28 -24.78 -27.19
N ALA A 19 9.15 -23.80 -27.49
CA ALA A 19 9.25 -22.58 -26.69
C ALA A 19 7.96 -21.75 -26.79
N GLY A 20 7.38 -21.61 -27.98
CA GLY A 20 6.11 -20.92 -28.18
C GLY A 20 4.93 -21.60 -27.48
N SER A 21 4.82 -22.93 -27.57
CA SER A 21 3.76 -23.68 -26.90
C SER A 21 3.95 -23.73 -25.38
N ALA A 22 5.19 -23.84 -24.89
CA ALA A 22 5.50 -23.73 -23.46
C ALA A 22 5.23 -22.33 -22.91
N MET A 23 5.55 -21.27 -23.66
CA MET A 23 5.21 -19.89 -23.27
C MET A 23 3.70 -19.67 -23.26
N ASN A 24 2.96 -20.17 -24.25
CA ASN A 24 1.51 -20.06 -24.29
C ASN A 24 0.85 -20.86 -23.14
N ALA A 25 1.31 -22.07 -22.86
CA ALA A 25 0.83 -22.87 -21.73
C ALA A 25 1.20 -22.24 -20.38
N MET A 26 2.35 -21.58 -20.27
CA MET A 26 2.77 -20.84 -19.09
C MET A 26 1.93 -19.57 -18.90
N GLN A 27 1.65 -18.85 -19.99
CA GLN A 27 0.79 -17.67 -19.98
C GLN A 27 -0.65 -18.04 -19.60
N GLU A 28 -1.20 -19.13 -20.12
CA GLU A 28 -2.53 -19.60 -19.79
C GLU A 28 -2.63 -20.09 -18.33
N ASN A 29 -1.64 -20.83 -17.82
CA ASN A 29 -1.60 -21.25 -16.41
C ASN A 29 -1.45 -20.07 -15.44
N VAL A 30 -0.61 -19.08 -15.77
CA VAL A 30 -0.46 -17.86 -14.98
C VAL A 30 -1.75 -17.05 -15.04
N GLN A 31 -2.39 -16.94 -16.21
CA GLN A 31 -3.60 -16.14 -16.35
C GLN A 31 -4.81 -16.78 -15.66
N GLN A 32 -4.92 -18.12 -15.68
CA GLN A 32 -5.99 -18.84 -14.99
C GLN A 32 -5.81 -18.89 -13.46
N ASN A 33 -4.58 -19.10 -12.95
CA ASN A 33 -4.33 -19.17 -11.51
C ASN A 33 -4.06 -17.81 -10.86
N VAL A 34 -3.26 -16.94 -11.49
CA VAL A 34 -2.94 -15.60 -10.95
C VAL A 34 -4.08 -14.62 -11.24
N GLY A 35 -4.71 -14.70 -12.41
CA GLY A 35 -5.84 -13.84 -12.76
C GLY A 35 -7.06 -13.99 -11.84
N ARG A 36 -7.17 -15.13 -11.13
CA ARG A 36 -8.22 -15.39 -10.14
C ARG A 36 -7.99 -14.68 -8.79
N TYR A 37 -6.75 -14.34 -8.45
CA TYR A 37 -6.40 -13.67 -7.19
C TYR A 37 -5.90 -12.23 -7.35
N VAL A 38 -5.19 -11.92 -8.44
CA VAL A 38 -4.71 -10.58 -8.80
C VAL A 38 -4.69 -10.46 -10.32
N SER A 39 -5.62 -9.69 -10.90
CA SER A 39 -5.51 -9.36 -12.32
C SER A 39 -4.34 -8.39 -12.55
N MET A 40 -3.45 -8.71 -13.49
CA MET A 40 -2.30 -7.86 -13.83
C MET A 40 -2.73 -6.44 -14.25
N SER A 41 -3.94 -6.32 -14.82
CA SER A 41 -4.55 -5.04 -15.18
C SER A 41 -4.85 -4.16 -13.96
N GLN A 42 -5.41 -4.74 -12.89
CA GLN A 42 -5.63 -4.02 -11.64
C GLN A 42 -4.31 -3.61 -11.01
N LEU A 43 -3.31 -4.50 -10.97
CA LEU A 43 -2.01 -4.14 -10.39
C LEU A 43 -1.39 -2.97 -11.15
N LYS A 44 -1.40 -2.99 -12.48
CA LYS A 44 -0.93 -1.87 -13.31
C LYS A 44 -1.64 -0.56 -12.97
N HIS A 45 -2.94 -0.60 -12.71
CA HIS A 45 -3.72 0.59 -12.31
C HIS A 45 -3.22 1.20 -10.99
N TYR A 46 -2.87 0.40 -9.96
CA TYR A 46 -2.34 0.91 -8.69
C TYR A 46 -0.91 1.49 -8.77
N PHE A 47 -0.18 1.15 -9.84
CA PHE A 47 1.18 1.65 -10.10
C PHE A 47 1.21 2.78 -11.14
N ASP A 48 0.07 3.18 -11.72
CA ASP A 48 0.00 4.31 -12.65
C ASP A 48 0.02 5.64 -11.89
N VAL A 49 1.24 6.07 -11.56
CA VAL A 49 1.52 7.20 -10.67
C VAL A 49 2.42 8.22 -11.38
N SER A 50 2.10 9.52 -11.21
CA SER A 50 2.91 10.63 -11.69
C SER A 50 3.75 11.28 -10.57
N ASN A 51 4.84 11.96 -10.92
CA ASN A 51 5.68 12.66 -9.92
C ASN A 51 4.89 13.75 -9.16
N MET A 52 4.03 14.49 -9.87
CA MET A 52 3.15 15.49 -9.27
C MET A 52 2.15 14.86 -8.30
N TYR A 53 1.60 13.70 -8.66
CA TYR A 53 0.75 12.93 -7.75
C TYR A 53 1.49 12.58 -6.46
N VAL A 54 2.72 12.06 -6.54
CA VAL A 54 3.49 11.65 -5.35
C VAL A 54 3.66 12.83 -4.40
N LEU A 55 4.05 14.00 -4.91
CA LEU A 55 4.20 15.20 -4.09
C LEU A 55 2.88 15.63 -3.44
N SER A 56 1.78 15.65 -4.20
CA SER A 56 0.46 15.99 -3.65
C SER A 56 0.01 14.98 -2.60
N LYS A 57 0.25 13.69 -2.82
CA LYS A 57 -0.11 12.61 -1.89
C LYS A 57 0.73 12.65 -0.63
N LEU A 58 2.04 12.88 -0.72
CA LEU A 58 2.90 13.07 0.44
C LEU A 58 2.46 14.29 1.26
N LYS A 59 2.14 15.41 0.61
CA LYS A 59 1.58 16.59 1.28
C LYS A 59 0.26 16.27 1.98
N MET A 60 -0.61 15.50 1.36
CA MET A 60 -1.86 15.02 1.96
C MET A 60 -1.61 14.12 3.18
N LEU A 61 -0.62 13.23 3.14
CA LEU A 61 -0.29 12.34 4.26
C LEU A 61 0.32 13.11 5.45
N VAL A 62 1.17 14.11 5.19
CA VAL A 62 1.81 14.93 6.24
C VAL A 62 0.87 16.00 6.80
N PHE A 63 0.00 16.56 5.96
CA PHE A 63 -0.94 17.63 6.31
C PHE A 63 -2.36 17.29 5.84
N PRO A 64 -3.00 16.25 6.42
CA PRO A 64 -4.30 15.79 5.94
C PRO A 64 -5.41 16.80 6.20
N TRP A 65 -5.24 17.68 7.20
CA TRP A 65 -6.15 18.79 7.50
C TRP A 65 -6.29 19.80 6.36
N LEU A 66 -5.31 19.89 5.46
CA LEU A 66 -5.35 20.83 4.35
C LEU A 66 -6.26 20.35 3.22
N GLN A 67 -6.59 19.05 3.20
CA GLN A 67 -7.43 18.46 2.16
C GLN A 67 -8.92 18.74 2.42
N ARG A 68 -9.53 19.48 1.50
CA ARG A 68 -10.98 19.77 1.54
C ARG A 68 -11.83 18.65 0.95
N ASN A 69 -11.37 18.04 -0.14
CA ASN A 69 -12.14 17.04 -0.90
C ASN A 69 -11.57 15.63 -0.68
N TRP A 70 -12.40 14.74 -0.10
CA TRP A 70 -12.06 13.35 0.20
C TRP A 70 -12.88 12.34 -0.63
N HIS A 71 -13.62 12.85 -1.63
CA HIS A 71 -14.42 12.02 -2.51
C HIS A 71 -13.54 11.45 -3.62
N ARG A 72 -13.70 10.14 -3.88
CA ARG A 72 -13.09 9.47 -5.04
C ARG A 72 -13.87 9.82 -6.30
N HIS A 73 -13.16 10.06 -7.40
CA HIS A 73 -13.78 10.34 -8.69
C HIS A 73 -14.04 9.03 -9.44
N ALA A 74 -15.32 8.77 -9.74
CA ALA A 74 -15.71 7.66 -10.59
C ALA A 74 -15.29 7.92 -12.05
N GLU A 75 -14.67 6.92 -12.67
CA GLU A 75 -14.40 6.89 -14.10
C GLU A 75 -15.67 6.44 -14.84
N ARG A 76 -16.05 7.21 -15.86
CA ARG A 76 -17.25 6.96 -16.66
C ARG A 76 -16.85 6.69 -18.11
N ASP A 77 -17.46 5.69 -18.72
CA ASP A 77 -17.23 5.35 -20.13
C ASP A 77 -17.78 6.43 -21.07
N ALA A 78 -17.50 6.32 -22.36
CA ALA A 78 -18.08 7.15 -23.42
C ALA A 78 -19.63 7.13 -23.43
N THR A 79 -20.25 6.08 -22.87
CA THR A 79 -21.71 5.93 -22.69
C THR A 79 -22.23 6.52 -21.37
N GLY A 80 -21.36 7.09 -20.54
CA GLY A 80 -21.71 7.70 -19.25
C GLY A 80 -21.92 6.72 -18.09
N GLN A 81 -21.77 5.41 -18.32
CA GLN A 81 -21.82 4.39 -17.26
C GLN A 81 -20.54 4.42 -16.41
N VAL A 82 -20.68 4.23 -15.09
CA VAL A 82 -19.54 4.16 -14.17
C VAL A 82 -18.84 2.82 -14.37
N VAL A 83 -17.63 2.83 -14.91
CA VAL A 83 -16.82 1.62 -15.20
C VAL A 83 -15.87 1.29 -14.05
N GLY A 84 -15.51 2.30 -13.24
CA GLY A 84 -14.59 2.13 -12.12
C GLY A 84 -14.27 3.44 -11.41
N PHE A 85 -13.15 3.46 -10.68
CA PHE A 85 -12.58 4.67 -10.10
C PHE A 85 -11.39 5.13 -10.95
N LYS A 86 -11.15 6.44 -10.98
CA LYS A 86 -10.00 7.00 -11.68
C LYS A 86 -8.68 6.49 -11.09
N ALA A 87 -7.68 6.36 -11.97
CA ALA A 87 -6.33 5.96 -11.59
C ALA A 87 -5.65 7.01 -10.67
N PRO A 88 -4.65 6.59 -9.86
CA PRO A 88 -3.84 7.49 -9.02
C PRO A 88 -3.34 8.72 -9.74
N ARG A 89 -2.92 8.61 -10.99
CA ARG A 89 -2.51 9.75 -11.80
C ARG A 89 -3.53 10.90 -11.85
N ASP A 90 -4.83 10.60 -11.89
CA ASP A 90 -5.91 11.56 -12.13
C ASP A 90 -6.76 11.87 -10.89
N ASP A 91 -6.63 11.10 -9.81
CA ASP A 91 -7.30 11.35 -8.53
C ASP A 91 -6.33 11.15 -7.35
N THR A 92 -6.03 12.23 -6.62
CA THR A 92 -5.18 12.16 -5.42
C THR A 92 -5.80 11.31 -4.29
N ASN A 93 -7.12 11.09 -4.28
CA ASN A 93 -7.80 10.28 -3.28
C ASN A 93 -7.76 8.77 -3.57
N SER A 94 -7.41 8.34 -4.79
CA SER A 94 -7.36 6.91 -5.10
C SER A 94 -6.14 6.25 -4.42
N PRO A 95 -6.28 5.00 -3.97
CA PRO A 95 -5.19 4.25 -3.35
C PRO A 95 -4.13 3.86 -4.38
N ASP A 96 -2.87 3.85 -3.96
CA ASP A 96 -1.71 3.47 -4.77
C ASP A 96 -0.81 2.52 -4.00
N LEU A 97 -0.11 1.64 -4.71
CA LEU A 97 0.88 0.73 -4.11
C LEU A 97 2.32 1.24 -4.27
N TYR A 98 2.54 2.22 -5.13
CA TYR A 98 3.86 2.80 -5.37
C TYR A 98 4.42 3.46 -4.10
N ILE A 99 3.68 4.38 -3.47
CA ILE A 99 4.16 5.10 -2.27
C ILE A 99 4.39 4.15 -1.10
N PRO A 100 3.47 3.23 -0.75
CA PRO A 100 3.71 2.21 0.28
C PRO A 100 4.99 1.40 0.09
N VAL A 101 5.23 0.90 -1.13
CA VAL A 101 6.41 0.07 -1.43
C VAL A 101 7.68 0.90 -1.32
N MET A 102 7.68 2.09 -1.93
CA MET A 102 8.84 2.98 -1.87
C MET A 102 9.12 3.47 -0.44
N ALA A 103 8.08 3.74 0.36
CA ALA A 103 8.22 4.13 1.75
C ALA A 103 8.76 2.98 2.61
N LEU A 104 8.33 1.73 2.39
CA LEU A 104 8.90 0.58 3.10
C LEU A 104 10.41 0.45 2.83
N VAL A 105 10.82 0.51 1.56
CA VAL A 105 12.24 0.43 1.18
C VAL A 105 13.03 1.59 1.79
N THR A 106 12.49 2.81 1.66
CA THR A 106 13.12 4.02 2.22
C THR A 106 13.27 3.92 3.74
N TYR A 107 12.25 3.42 4.44
CA TYR A 107 12.29 3.23 5.89
C TYR A 107 13.44 2.29 6.30
N VAL A 108 13.59 1.14 5.64
CA VAL A 108 14.68 0.19 5.92
C VAL A 108 16.05 0.83 5.66
N ILE A 109 16.19 1.56 4.55
CA ILE A 109 17.43 2.26 4.22
C ILE A 109 17.75 3.34 5.25
N VAL A 110 16.77 4.15 5.66
CA VAL A 110 16.94 5.22 6.66
C VAL A 110 17.42 4.65 8.00
N ILE A 111 16.84 3.54 8.45
CA ILE A 111 17.29 2.85 9.66
C ILE A 111 18.74 2.39 9.49
N GLY A 112 19.06 1.76 8.36
CA GLY A 112 20.43 1.34 8.07
C GLY A 112 21.43 2.49 8.04
N LEU A 113 21.05 3.65 7.50
CA LEU A 113 21.88 4.86 7.49
C LEU A 113 22.10 5.42 8.90
N ILE A 114 21.06 5.45 9.74
CA ILE A 114 21.16 5.91 11.13
C ILE A 114 22.08 4.98 11.94
N VAL A 115 21.88 3.67 11.85
CA VAL A 115 22.70 2.67 12.56
C VAL A 115 24.14 2.67 12.02
N GLY A 116 24.31 2.80 10.70
CA GLY A 116 25.60 2.98 10.02
C GLY A 116 26.38 4.18 10.53
N ARG A 117 25.71 5.32 10.70
CA ARG A 117 26.31 6.53 11.27
C ARG A 117 26.75 6.34 12.73
N LEU A 118 26.04 5.53 13.50
CA LEU A 118 26.37 5.22 14.89
C LEU A 118 27.52 4.21 15.03
N GLY A 119 28.03 3.65 13.94
CA GLY A 119 29.16 2.70 13.96
C GLY A 119 28.82 1.30 14.51
N VAL A 120 27.54 1.03 14.76
CA VAL A 120 27.04 -0.24 15.32
C VAL A 120 26.24 -1.04 14.29
N PHE A 121 26.58 -0.86 13.01
CA PHE A 121 25.86 -1.50 11.91
C PHE A 121 26.09 -3.00 11.86
N ARG A 122 24.98 -3.72 11.84
CA ARG A 122 24.93 -5.15 11.58
C ARG A 122 23.93 -5.41 10.46
N PRO A 123 24.28 -6.20 9.42
CA PRO A 123 23.35 -6.47 8.32
C PRO A 123 22.11 -7.22 8.81
N GLU A 124 22.22 -7.97 9.92
CA GLU A 124 21.07 -8.62 10.58
C GLU A 124 19.98 -7.62 11.02
N ASP A 125 20.35 -6.40 11.43
CA ASP A 125 19.40 -5.40 11.93
C ASP A 125 18.48 -4.88 10.82
N LEU A 126 18.99 -4.80 9.58
CA LEU A 126 18.18 -4.44 8.40
C LEU A 126 17.19 -5.54 8.06
N GLY A 127 17.64 -6.81 8.09
CA GLY A 127 16.77 -7.96 7.86
C GLY A 127 15.65 -8.04 8.91
N TYR A 128 15.98 -7.81 10.19
CA TYR A 128 15.00 -7.77 11.27
C TYR A 128 14.02 -6.61 11.10
N THR A 129 14.51 -5.42 10.78
CA THR A 129 13.68 -4.22 10.55
C THR A 129 12.71 -4.44 9.38
N ALA A 130 13.20 -4.94 8.25
CA ALA A 130 12.38 -5.23 7.06
C ALA A 130 11.33 -6.31 7.36
N SER A 131 11.73 -7.41 8.01
CA SER A 131 10.83 -8.52 8.35
C SER A 131 9.77 -8.09 9.37
N SER A 132 10.15 -7.31 10.39
CA SER A 132 9.21 -6.76 11.38
C SER A 132 8.21 -5.79 10.72
N ALA A 133 8.69 -4.89 9.85
CA ALA A 133 7.82 -3.96 9.12
C ALA A 133 6.82 -4.69 8.21
N LEU A 134 7.29 -5.69 7.46
CA LEU A 134 6.42 -6.54 6.64
C LEU A 134 5.44 -7.35 7.50
N GLY A 135 5.89 -7.91 8.62
CA GLY A 135 5.05 -8.64 9.55
C GLY A 135 3.93 -7.79 10.12
N ILE A 136 4.22 -6.55 10.53
CA ILE A 136 3.22 -5.57 10.99
C ILE A 136 2.23 -5.24 9.88
N LEU A 137 2.70 -5.02 8.65
CA LEU A 137 1.84 -4.73 7.50
C LEU A 137 0.89 -5.88 7.19
N VAL A 138 1.42 -7.11 7.10
CA VAL A 138 0.61 -8.31 6.82
C VAL A 138 -0.40 -8.55 7.94
N PHE A 139 0.04 -8.48 9.20
CA PHE A 139 -0.83 -8.67 10.35
C PHE A 139 -1.99 -7.67 10.36
N GLU A 140 -1.72 -6.40 10.09
CA GLU A 140 -2.76 -5.38 10.01
C GLU A 140 -3.74 -5.63 8.87
N VAL A 141 -3.26 -5.94 7.66
CA VAL A 141 -4.12 -6.23 6.50
C VAL A 141 -5.04 -7.42 6.80
N LEU A 142 -4.52 -8.47 7.44
CA LEU A 142 -5.31 -9.63 7.86
C LEU A 142 -6.35 -9.25 8.91
N LEU A 143 -5.97 -8.45 9.91
CA LEU A 143 -6.88 -7.97 10.95
C LEU A 143 -8.01 -7.14 10.34
N VAL A 144 -7.69 -6.14 9.50
CA VAL A 144 -8.69 -5.29 8.85
C VAL A 144 -9.61 -6.11 7.96
N LYS A 145 -9.07 -7.06 7.18
CA LYS A 145 -9.86 -7.96 6.35
C LYS A 145 -10.81 -8.83 7.18
N MET A 146 -10.32 -9.39 8.27
CA MET A 146 -11.13 -10.20 9.19
C MET A 146 -12.32 -9.39 9.74
N PHE A 147 -12.08 -8.15 10.16
CA PHE A 147 -13.16 -7.29 10.66
C PHE A 147 -14.12 -6.83 9.56
N CYS A 148 -13.65 -6.51 8.35
CA CYS A 148 -14.54 -6.21 7.21
C CYS A 148 -15.46 -7.40 6.90
N TYR A 149 -14.92 -8.62 6.94
CA TYR A 149 -15.68 -9.86 6.79
C TYR A 149 -16.74 -10.01 7.90
N LEU A 150 -16.38 -9.80 9.18
CA LEU A 150 -17.32 -9.86 10.31
C LEU A 150 -18.43 -8.80 10.24
N LEU A 151 -18.15 -7.65 9.63
CA LEU A 151 -19.11 -6.54 9.50
C LEU A 151 -19.98 -6.63 8.24
N ASN A 152 -19.76 -7.66 7.41
CA ASN A 152 -20.35 -7.82 6.08
C ASN A 152 -20.29 -6.52 5.27
N VAL A 153 -19.16 -5.82 5.37
CA VAL A 153 -18.89 -4.59 4.64
C VAL A 153 -18.28 -5.02 3.32
N GLY A 154 -19.01 -4.78 2.22
CA GLY A 154 -18.54 -4.86 0.83
C GLY A 154 -17.40 -5.85 0.58
N ALA A 155 -17.74 -7.07 0.16
CA ALA A 155 -16.78 -8.08 -0.29
C ALA A 155 -15.85 -7.61 -1.43
N GLU A 156 -16.09 -6.42 -1.99
CA GLU A 156 -15.36 -5.81 -3.10
C GLU A 156 -14.26 -4.84 -2.68
N LEU A 157 -13.98 -4.68 -1.38
CA LEU A 157 -12.73 -4.03 -0.97
C LEU A 157 -11.56 -4.89 -1.48
N LEU A 158 -10.99 -4.46 -2.61
CA LEU A 158 -9.82 -5.09 -3.18
C LEU A 158 -8.76 -5.18 -2.09
N LEU A 159 -8.15 -6.35 -1.92
CA LEU A 159 -7.05 -6.53 -0.96
C LEU A 159 -5.96 -5.47 -1.14
N LEU A 160 -5.78 -5.01 -2.38
CA LEU A 160 -4.86 -3.96 -2.77
C LEU A 160 -5.21 -2.59 -2.17
N ASP A 161 -6.50 -2.24 -2.01
CA ASP A 161 -6.93 -0.99 -1.35
C ASP A 161 -6.56 -0.96 0.13
N ILE A 162 -6.79 -2.08 0.83
CA ILE A 162 -6.46 -2.21 2.25
C ILE A 162 -4.94 -2.16 2.43
N LEU A 163 -4.20 -2.93 1.60
CA LEU A 163 -2.75 -2.95 1.61
C LEU A 163 -2.15 -1.56 1.34
N ALA A 164 -2.68 -0.84 0.36
CA ALA A 164 -2.26 0.53 0.05
C ALA A 164 -2.49 1.47 1.23
N CYS A 165 -3.70 1.45 1.81
CA CYS A 165 -4.04 2.30 2.96
C CYS A 165 -3.15 2.02 4.18
N SER A 166 -2.96 0.74 4.50
CA SER A 166 -2.09 0.28 5.58
C SER A 166 -0.63 0.68 5.39
N GLY A 167 -0.11 0.62 4.16
CA GLY A 167 1.29 0.90 3.88
C GLY A 167 1.69 2.38 3.96
N TYR A 168 0.75 3.32 3.92
CA TYR A 168 1.06 4.75 4.07
C TYR A 168 1.67 5.12 5.43
N LYS A 169 1.56 4.24 6.44
CA LYS A 169 2.15 4.47 7.77
C LYS A 169 3.66 4.70 7.71
N PHE A 170 4.36 4.02 6.79
CA PHE A 170 5.81 4.11 6.67
C PHE A 170 6.28 5.52 6.35
N VAL A 171 5.50 6.30 5.58
CA VAL A 171 5.79 7.71 5.29
C VAL A 171 5.85 8.52 6.58
N SER A 172 4.84 8.36 7.45
CA SER A 172 4.78 9.04 8.75
C SER A 172 5.93 8.62 9.67
N THR A 173 6.23 7.31 9.71
CA THR A 173 7.34 6.77 10.50
C THR A 173 8.70 7.31 10.05
N ILE A 174 8.96 7.42 8.75
CA ILE A 174 10.22 7.93 8.20
C ILE A 174 10.54 9.33 8.76
N PHE A 175 9.57 10.24 8.77
CA PHE A 175 9.79 11.60 9.30
C PHE A 175 10.18 11.59 10.78
N VAL A 176 9.51 10.77 11.60
CA VAL A 176 9.82 10.67 13.04
C VAL A 176 11.19 10.05 13.27
N VAL A 177 11.52 8.98 12.53
CA VAL A 177 12.81 8.30 12.63
C VAL A 177 13.97 9.19 12.16
N LEU A 178 13.79 9.96 11.09
CA LEU A 178 14.79 10.92 10.63
C LEU A 178 15.06 12.03 11.63
N LEU A 179 14.04 12.46 12.37
CA LEU A 179 14.15 13.53 13.37
C LEU A 179 14.85 13.05 14.65
N LYS A 180 14.60 11.81 15.07
CA LYS A 180 15.04 11.23 16.36
C LYS A 180 16.54 11.41 16.68
N PRO A 181 17.51 11.24 15.76
CA PRO A 181 18.93 11.42 16.08
C PRO A 181 19.37 12.87 16.31
N TRP A 182 18.59 13.85 15.82
CA TRP A 182 18.96 15.27 15.83
C TRP A 182 18.16 16.09 16.85
N ALA A 183 17.06 15.52 17.35
CA ALA A 183 16.09 16.21 18.18
C ALA A 183 16.16 15.75 19.65
N PRO A 184 15.88 16.65 20.62
CA PRO A 184 15.68 16.24 22.00
C PRO A 184 14.44 15.34 22.14
N TRP A 185 14.37 14.60 23.24
CA TRP A 185 13.28 13.66 23.55
C TRP A 185 11.89 14.29 23.36
N TRP A 186 11.64 15.50 23.89
CA TRP A 186 10.33 16.15 23.79
C TRP A 186 9.89 16.44 22.36
N LEU A 187 10.84 16.84 21.49
CA LEU A 187 10.53 17.14 20.09
C LEU A 187 10.23 15.85 19.30
N THR A 188 10.94 14.76 19.62
CA THR A 188 10.66 13.44 19.03
C THR A 188 9.27 12.93 19.40
N TRP A 189 8.85 13.10 20.66
CA TRP A 189 7.49 12.77 21.10
C TRP A 189 6.43 13.66 20.48
N SER A 190 6.70 14.96 20.36
CA SER A 190 5.80 15.89 19.67
C SER A 190 5.60 15.48 18.20
N ALA A 191 6.67 15.14 17.49
CA ALA A 191 6.60 14.63 16.12
C ALA A 191 5.83 13.30 16.05
N PHE A 192 6.09 12.37 16.96
CA PHE A 192 5.34 11.11 17.06
C PHE A 192 3.83 11.35 17.18
N PHE A 193 3.39 12.23 18.08
CA PHE A 193 1.98 12.56 18.20
C PHE A 193 1.44 13.26 16.95
N TYR A 194 2.16 14.24 16.41
CA TYR A 194 1.74 14.96 15.19
C TYR A 194 1.49 14.00 14.01
N PHE A 195 2.49 13.18 13.69
CA PHE A 195 2.40 12.22 12.58
C PHE A 195 1.41 11.08 12.87
N GLY A 196 1.28 10.66 14.13
CA GLY A 196 0.25 9.72 14.56
C GLY A 196 -1.17 10.26 14.35
N PHE A 197 -1.43 11.50 14.77
CA PHE A 197 -2.73 12.16 14.54
C PHE A 197 -3.01 12.41 13.07
N ALA A 198 -2.00 12.81 12.29
CA ALA A 198 -2.13 13.00 10.85
C ALA A 198 -2.55 11.68 10.18
N LEU A 199 -1.82 10.59 10.44
CA LEU A 199 -2.13 9.29 9.87
C LEU A 199 -3.50 8.76 10.33
N ALA A 200 -3.83 8.90 11.61
CA ALA A 200 -5.13 8.49 12.15
C ALA A 200 -6.28 9.25 11.48
N PHE A 201 -6.15 10.57 11.31
CA PHE A 201 -7.14 11.39 10.63
C PHE A 201 -7.29 11.01 9.15
N TYR A 202 -6.16 10.80 8.46
CA TYR A 202 -6.15 10.31 7.08
C TYR A 202 -6.88 8.97 6.95
N MET A 203 -6.56 7.98 7.80
CA MET A 203 -7.17 6.65 7.78
C MET A 203 -8.68 6.70 8.00
N ILE A 204 -9.14 7.51 8.96
CA ILE A 204 -10.57 7.70 9.19
C ILE A 204 -11.24 8.27 7.94
N ARG A 205 -10.65 9.30 7.33
CA ARG A 205 -11.24 9.99 6.17
C ARG A 205 -11.21 9.16 4.89
N SER A 206 -10.11 8.45 4.62
CA SER A 206 -9.92 7.63 3.43
C SER A 206 -10.83 6.40 3.45
N LEU A 207 -10.93 5.72 4.60
CA LEU A 207 -11.73 4.49 4.74
C LEU A 207 -13.21 4.77 5.04
N ARG A 208 -13.58 5.97 5.48
CA ARG A 208 -15.00 6.30 5.77
C ARG A 208 -15.92 5.98 4.60
N HIS A 209 -15.55 6.39 3.38
CA HIS A 209 -16.37 6.19 2.19
C HIS A 209 -16.42 4.72 1.75
N ALA A 210 -15.36 3.95 2.04
CA ALA A 210 -15.32 2.52 1.73
C ALA A 210 -16.14 1.69 2.74
N VAL A 211 -16.15 2.09 4.02
CA VAL A 211 -16.76 1.31 5.11
C VAL A 211 -18.22 1.70 5.37
N ILE A 212 -18.60 2.94 5.05
CA ILE A 212 -19.95 3.46 5.22
C ILE A 212 -20.53 3.73 3.82
N PRO A 213 -21.29 2.79 3.24
CA PRO A 213 -22.07 3.06 2.04
C PRO A 213 -23.01 4.24 2.30
N GLU A 214 -23.13 5.15 1.32
CA GLU A 214 -24.17 6.18 1.39
C GLU A 214 -25.54 5.50 1.49
N PRO A 215 -26.45 6.01 2.35
CA PRO A 215 -27.77 5.44 2.47
C PRO A 215 -28.51 5.64 1.14
N SER A 216 -28.58 4.59 0.32
CA SER A 216 -29.57 4.52 -0.74
C SER A 216 -30.94 4.63 -0.07
N SER A 217 -31.77 5.54 -0.59
CA SER A 217 -33.05 6.00 -0.04
C SER A 217 -34.12 4.92 0.18
N VAL A 218 -33.79 3.63 0.00
CA VAL A 218 -34.73 2.51 -0.12
C VAL A 218 -34.58 1.47 0.99
N THR A 219 -33.50 1.45 1.77
CA THR A 219 -33.30 0.36 2.76
C THR A 219 -32.87 0.88 4.12
N GLY A 220 -33.63 0.47 5.14
CA GLY A 220 -33.69 1.04 6.47
C GLY A 220 -32.36 1.13 7.23
N ILE A 221 -32.38 2.06 8.19
CA ILE A 221 -31.49 2.23 9.35
C ILE A 221 -30.38 1.18 9.41
N ASN A 222 -29.17 1.58 9.00
CA ASN A 222 -27.96 0.77 9.09
C ASN A 222 -27.66 0.38 10.55
N ILE A 223 -28.18 -0.76 11.01
CA ILE A 223 -27.99 -1.33 12.37
C ILE A 223 -26.50 -1.46 12.73
N HIS A 224 -25.61 -1.55 11.74
CA HIS A 224 -24.16 -1.66 11.94
C HIS A 224 -23.37 -0.36 11.77
N ARG A 225 -24.00 0.80 11.51
CA ARG A 225 -23.29 2.08 11.29
C ARG A 225 -22.43 2.49 12.49
N LYS A 226 -22.98 2.39 13.70
CA LYS A 226 -22.24 2.69 14.93
C LYS A 226 -21.03 1.77 15.10
N ARG A 227 -21.21 0.46 14.89
CA ARG A 227 -20.15 -0.56 14.98
C ARG A 227 -19.03 -0.33 13.95
N ARG A 228 -19.38 0.06 12.73
CA ARG A 228 -18.45 0.43 11.65
C ARG A 228 -17.62 1.68 11.99
N ILE A 229 -18.23 2.69 12.59
CA ILE A 229 -17.52 3.90 13.05
C ILE A 229 -16.56 3.55 14.20
N HIS A 230 -17.00 2.76 15.19
CA HIS A 230 -16.11 2.29 16.25
C HIS A 230 -14.93 1.48 15.69
N PHE A 231 -15.18 0.61 14.71
CA PHE A 231 -14.12 -0.13 14.04
C PHE A 231 -13.08 0.77 13.36
N LEU A 232 -13.52 1.79 12.61
CA LEU A 232 -12.62 2.78 12.01
C LEU A 232 -11.77 3.50 13.07
N PHE A 233 -12.38 3.86 14.21
CA PHE A 233 -11.67 4.50 15.31
C PHE A 233 -10.62 3.57 15.94
N VAL A 234 -10.94 2.28 16.10
CA VAL A 234 -9.99 1.27 16.59
C VAL A 234 -8.80 1.12 15.64
N ILE A 235 -9.02 1.05 14.32
CA ILE A 235 -7.92 1.01 13.34
C ILE A 235 -7.06 2.26 13.43
N ALA A 236 -7.68 3.44 13.57
CA ALA A 236 -6.97 4.70 13.71
C ALA A 236 -6.10 4.75 14.97
N MET A 237 -6.61 4.23 16.10
CA MET A 237 -5.85 4.11 17.34
C MET A 237 -4.70 3.10 17.23
N MET A 238 -4.91 1.99 16.53
CA MET A 238 -3.85 1.02 16.25
C MET A 238 -2.69 1.61 15.44
N GLN A 239 -2.93 2.67 14.65
CA GLN A 239 -1.84 3.35 13.93
C GLN A 239 -0.77 3.91 14.86
N PHE A 240 -1.16 4.49 16.00
CA PHE A 240 -0.20 4.98 17.01
C PHE A 240 0.66 3.85 17.55
N PHE A 241 0.03 2.70 17.82
CA PHE A 241 0.72 1.52 18.33
C PHE A 241 1.73 0.99 17.30
N TYR A 242 1.35 0.91 16.02
CA TYR A 242 2.26 0.47 14.96
C TYR A 242 3.44 1.43 14.75
N ILE A 243 3.18 2.74 14.69
CA ILE A 243 4.25 3.74 14.57
C ILE A 243 5.19 3.64 15.78
N TRP A 244 4.65 3.46 16.99
CA TRP A 244 5.45 3.32 18.20
C TRP A 244 6.39 2.11 18.11
N ILE A 245 5.89 0.93 17.71
CA ILE A 245 6.73 -0.26 17.52
C ILE A 245 7.83 0.00 16.48
N LEU A 246 7.50 0.62 15.34
CA LEU A 246 8.47 0.87 14.27
C LEU A 246 9.56 1.88 14.67
N ILE A 247 9.26 2.86 15.52
CA ILE A 247 10.27 3.82 16.02
C ILE A 247 11.25 3.15 17.01
N GLN A 248 10.86 2.06 17.65
CA GLN A 248 11.69 1.31 18.60
C GLN A 248 12.63 0.31 17.90
N TYR A 249 13.14 0.67 16.71
CA TYR A 249 14.08 -0.18 15.99
C TYR A 249 15.20 -0.65 16.92
N LYS A 250 15.33 -1.98 17.02
CA LYS A 250 16.21 -2.61 17.99
C LYS A 250 17.65 -2.41 17.52
N THR A 251 18.36 -1.48 18.13
CA THR A 251 19.82 -1.50 18.09
C THR A 251 20.25 -2.62 19.02
N SER A 252 20.84 -3.69 18.49
CA SER A 252 21.44 -4.75 19.31
C SER A 252 22.66 -4.19 20.04
N SER A 253 22.46 -3.37 21.07
CA SER A 253 23.48 -3.11 22.07
C SER A 253 23.71 -4.41 22.83
N LYS A 254 24.99 -4.76 23.00
CA LYS A 254 25.46 -5.94 23.75
C LYS A 254 24.72 -6.14 25.06
#